data_AF-A0A8T3E7S9-F1
#
_entry.id   AF-A0A8T3E7S9-F1
#
_cell.length_a   1.000
_cell.length_b   1.000
_cell.length_c   1.000
_cell.angle_alpha   90.00
_cell.angle_beta   90.00
_cell.angle_gamma   90.00
#
_symmetry.space_group_name_H-M   'P 1'
#
loop_
_entity.id
_entity.type
_entity.pdbx_description
1 polymer ?
#
loop_
_entity_poly.entity_id
_entity_poly.type
_entity_poly.pdbx_seq_one_letter_code
_entity_poly.pdbx_strand_id
1 'polypeptide(L)'
;MWSGDNSGALVEYIQEMPNNSFVLMATFDDGSTKLKPEAKKEIEKLGSTLITKIAFRASWVFLGGKNITLPNDFRKEKILFSNKKWNKYKGWPSEIQIDGCVGQAAGK
;
A
#
# COMPACT_ATOMS: atom_id res chain seq x y z
N MET A 1 -7.72 -4.63 7.56
CA MET A 1 -6.75 -4.87 8.65
C MET A 1 -7.31 -4.48 10.02
N TRP A 2 -8.62 -4.71 10.26
CA TRP A 2 -9.31 -4.30 11.48
C TRP A 2 -9.49 -5.46 12.48
N SER A 3 -9.98 -6.60 12.00
CA SER A 3 -10.20 -7.83 12.78
C SER A 3 -9.25 -8.95 12.35
N GLY A 4 -9.20 -10.03 13.15
CA GLY A 4 -8.29 -11.17 12.94
C GLY A 4 -6.81 -10.83 13.17
N ASP A 5 -5.93 -11.81 12.91
CA ASP A 5 -4.48 -11.61 12.82
C ASP A 5 -4.02 -11.88 11.39
N ASN A 6 -4.31 -10.93 10.49
CA ASN A 6 -4.02 -11.05 9.07
C ASN A 6 -2.65 -10.48 8.67
N SER A 7 -1.94 -9.87 9.62
CA SER A 7 -0.66 -9.22 9.32
C SER A 7 0.44 -10.23 9.04
N GLY A 8 0.41 -11.40 9.68
CA GLY A 8 1.35 -12.50 9.40
C GLY A 8 1.13 -13.11 8.01
N ALA A 9 -0.13 -13.41 7.67
CA ALA A 9 -0.50 -13.91 6.34
C ALA A 9 -0.10 -12.93 5.21
N LEU A 10 -0.16 -11.62 5.46
CA LEU A 10 0.33 -10.62 4.50
C LEU A 10 1.86 -10.65 4.33
N VAL A 11 2.61 -10.88 5.41
CA VAL A 11 4.07 -11.06 5.36
C VAL A 11 4.41 -12.28 4.51
N GLU A 12 3.79 -13.43 4.80
CA GLU A 12 3.98 -14.68 4.06
C GLU A 12 3.66 -14.47 2.57
N TYR A 13 2.51 -13.87 2.27
CA TYR A 13 2.12 -13.56 0.90
C TYR A 13 3.18 -12.75 0.15
N ILE A 14 3.69 -11.65 0.74
CA ILE A 14 4.72 -10.81 0.10
C ILE A 14 6.04 -11.57 -0.06
N GLN A 15 6.42 -12.36 0.94
CA GLN A 15 7.66 -13.15 0.89
C GLN A 15 7.61 -14.26 -0.16
N GLU A 16 6.44 -14.86 -0.38
CA GLU A 16 6.22 -15.93 -1.36
C GLU A 16 5.97 -15.42 -2.78
N MET A 17 5.68 -14.13 -2.96
CA MET A 17 5.52 -13.54 -4.30
C MET A 17 6.71 -13.89 -5.22
N PRO A 18 6.47 -14.26 -6.49
CA PRO A 18 7.55 -14.45 -7.45
C PRO A 18 8.35 -13.16 -7.66
N ASN A 19 9.65 -13.29 -7.88
CA ASN A 19 10.49 -12.15 -8.28
C ASN A 19 9.95 -11.54 -9.59
N ASN A 20 10.18 -10.24 -9.78
CA ASN A 20 9.73 -9.48 -10.94
C ASN A 20 8.19 -9.42 -11.08
N SER A 21 7.47 -9.53 -9.96
CA SER A 21 6.02 -9.34 -9.91
C SER A 21 5.66 -7.92 -9.44
N PHE A 22 4.75 -7.27 -10.16
CA PHE A 22 4.07 -6.07 -9.68
C PHE A 22 3.06 -6.42 -8.59
N VAL A 23 2.85 -5.49 -7.66
CA VAL A 23 1.78 -5.57 -6.67
C VAL A 23 1.07 -4.23 -6.55
N LEU A 24 -0.25 -4.30 -6.62
CA LEU A 24 -1.14 -3.18 -6.39
C LEU A 24 -1.82 -3.39 -5.05
N MET A 25 -1.75 -2.41 -4.18
CA MET A 25 -2.37 -2.43 -2.87
C MET A 25 -3.29 -1.23 -2.71
N ALA A 26 -4.47 -1.47 -2.15
CA ALA A 26 -5.44 -0.43 -1.82
C ALA A 26 -6.11 -0.75 -0.49
N THR A 27 -6.37 0.27 0.32
CA THR A 27 -7.12 0.12 1.56
C THR A 27 -8.62 0.20 1.31
N PHE A 28 -9.38 -0.61 2.06
CA PHE A 28 -10.82 -0.45 2.20
C PHE A 28 -11.18 -0.41 3.69
N ASP A 29 -11.96 0.59 4.10
CA ASP A 29 -12.29 0.94 5.49
C ASP A 29 -11.06 1.25 6.37
N ASP A 30 -10.35 0.24 6.86
CA ASP A 30 -9.13 0.39 7.65
C ASP A 30 -8.04 -0.64 7.26
N GLY A 31 -6.90 -0.08 6.84
CA GLY A 31 -5.68 -0.81 6.49
C GLY A 31 -4.63 -0.83 7.61
N SER A 32 -4.89 -0.26 8.78
CA SER A 32 -3.82 0.09 9.72
C SER A 32 -3.92 -0.53 11.11
N THR A 33 -5.12 -0.76 11.66
CA THR A 33 -5.32 -1.01 13.09
C THR A 33 -4.54 -2.22 13.59
N LYS A 34 -4.49 -3.30 12.81
CA LYS A 34 -3.74 -4.51 13.13
C LYS A 34 -2.56 -4.76 12.20
N LEU A 35 -2.12 -3.77 11.43
CA LEU A 35 -0.95 -3.88 10.58
C LEU A 35 0.33 -3.78 11.43
N LYS A 36 1.04 -4.90 11.58
CA LYS A 36 2.23 -5.02 12.43
C LYS A 36 3.49 -4.47 11.74
N PRO A 37 4.53 -4.09 12.51
CA PRO A 37 5.78 -3.55 11.96
C PRO A 37 6.44 -4.45 10.91
N GLU A 38 6.35 -5.77 11.06
CA GLU A 38 6.93 -6.75 10.14
C GLU A 38 6.29 -6.65 8.75
N ALA A 39 4.96 -6.54 8.69
CA ALA A 39 4.24 -6.34 7.42
C ALA A 39 4.59 -4.99 6.79
N LYS A 40 4.72 -3.92 7.58
CA LYS A 40 5.17 -2.62 7.07
C LYS A 40 6.56 -2.73 6.43
N LYS A 41 7.49 -3.43 7.09
CA LYS A 41 8.85 -3.66 6.58
C LYS A 41 8.86 -4.43 5.26
N GLU A 42 8.01 -5.46 5.11
CA GLU A 42 7.89 -6.17 3.83
C GLU A 42 7.30 -5.28 2.73
N ILE A 43 6.33 -4.41 3.05
CA ILE A 43 5.77 -3.44 2.09
C ILE A 43 6.80 -2.36 1.70
N GLU A 44 7.67 -1.92 2.61
CA GLU A 44 8.78 -1.01 2.30
C GLU A 44 9.77 -1.64 1.30
N LYS A 45 10.08 -2.94 1.43
CA LYS A 45 10.93 -3.65 0.46
C LYS A 45 10.35 -3.69 -0.95
N LEU A 46 9.02 -3.58 -1.09
CA LEU A 46 8.34 -3.46 -2.38
C LEU A 46 8.41 -2.04 -2.97
N GLY A 47 8.97 -1.08 -2.23
CA GLY A 47 9.19 0.30 -2.67
C GLY A 47 8.24 1.34 -2.07
N SER A 48 7.44 1.00 -1.06
CA SER A 48 6.58 1.97 -0.36
C SER A 48 7.41 2.90 0.53
N THR A 49 7.00 4.17 0.55
CA THR A 49 7.58 5.22 1.38
C THR A 49 6.59 5.78 2.40
N LEU A 50 5.30 5.49 2.25
CA LEU A 50 4.23 6.02 3.11
C LEU A 50 3.60 4.96 4.02
N ILE A 51 3.88 3.66 3.85
CA ILE A 51 3.28 2.61 4.67
C ILE A 51 3.61 2.75 6.16
N THR A 52 4.79 3.26 6.52
CA THR A 52 5.17 3.51 7.92
C THR A 52 4.30 4.59 8.57
N LYS A 53 3.75 5.50 7.78
CA LYS A 53 2.88 6.59 8.22
C LYS A 53 1.40 6.22 8.24
N ILE A 54 1.02 5.03 7.76
CA ILE A 54 -0.40 4.63 7.68
C ILE A 54 -1.05 4.69 9.08
N ALA A 55 -2.25 5.25 9.12
CA ALA A 55 -3.00 5.51 10.35
C ALA A 55 -4.46 5.09 10.20
N PHE A 56 -5.19 5.06 11.32
CA PHE A 56 -6.58 4.58 11.37
C PHE A 56 -7.45 5.20 10.29
N ARG A 57 -8.03 4.35 9.43
CA ARG A 57 -8.90 4.72 8.29
C ARG A 57 -8.26 5.66 7.26
N ALA A 58 -6.93 5.70 7.17
CA ALA A 58 -6.29 6.39 6.06
C ALA A 58 -6.63 5.66 4.75
N SER A 59 -7.03 6.42 3.74
CA SER A 59 -7.08 5.92 2.37
C SER A 59 -5.65 5.86 1.85
N TRP A 60 -5.20 4.68 1.42
CA TRP A 60 -3.86 4.46 0.88
C TRP A 60 -3.93 3.58 -0.37
N VAL A 61 -3.21 3.99 -1.42
CA VAL A 61 -3.03 3.24 -2.66
C VAL A 61 -1.55 3.20 -3.01
N PHE A 62 -1.09 2.06 -3.50
CA PHE A 62 0.31 1.81 -3.78
C PHE A 62 0.49 0.84 -4.94
N LEU A 63 1.45 1.14 -5.79
CA LEU A 63 2.03 0.27 -6.80
C LEU A 63 3.51 0.05 -6.45
N GLY A 64 3.91 -1.20 -6.31
CA GLY A 64 5.30 -1.59 -6.11
C GLY A 64 5.60 -2.89 -6.82
N GLY A 65 6.69 -3.53 -6.42
CA GLY A 65 7.00 -4.86 -6.92
C GLY A 65 8.21 -5.48 -6.26
N LYS A 66 8.29 -6.81 -6.35
CA LYS A 66 9.41 -7.57 -5.81
C LYS A 66 10.55 -7.56 -6.81
N ASN A 67 11.68 -6.98 -6.43
CA ASN A 67 12.83 -6.73 -7.30
C ASN A 67 12.49 -5.85 -8.53
N ILE A 68 11.54 -4.94 -8.38
CA ILE A 68 11.17 -3.98 -9.43
C ILE A 68 11.51 -2.56 -8.96
N THR A 69 12.21 -1.82 -9.81
CA THR A 69 12.46 -0.39 -9.61
C THR A 69 11.61 0.42 -10.57
N LEU A 70 10.64 1.17 -10.02
CA LEU A 70 9.89 2.18 -10.78
C LEU A 70 10.66 3.51 -10.83
N PRO A 71 10.51 4.31 -11.90
CA PRO A 71 11.08 5.66 -11.96
C PRO A 71 10.67 6.52 -10.75
N ASN A 72 11.55 7.43 -10.32
CA ASN A 72 11.31 8.25 -9.12
C ASN A 72 10.15 9.24 -9.29
N ASP A 73 9.91 9.70 -10.52
CA ASP A 73 8.82 10.58 -10.92
C ASP A 73 7.50 9.82 -11.17
N PHE A 74 7.54 8.48 -11.16
CA PHE A 74 6.35 7.68 -11.31
C PHE A 74 5.44 7.81 -10.09
N ARG A 75 4.18 8.20 -10.30
CA ARG A 75 3.19 8.31 -9.24
C ARG A 75 2.73 6.94 -8.76
N LYS A 76 3.51 6.35 -7.85
CA LYS A 76 3.32 4.99 -7.35
C LYS A 76 2.59 4.89 -6.01
N GLU A 77 2.40 5.99 -5.29
CA GLU A 77 1.86 5.93 -3.94
C GLU A 77 1.10 7.21 -3.59
N LYS A 78 0.00 7.08 -2.84
CA LYS A 78 -0.72 8.22 -2.25
C LYS A 78 -1.35 7.79 -0.93
N ILE A 79 -1.39 8.72 0.03
CA ILE A 79 -2.12 8.56 1.29
C ILE A 79 -2.98 9.78 1.58
N LEU A 80 -4.16 9.54 2.16
CA LEU A 80 -5.03 10.58 2.71
C LEU A 80 -5.47 10.16 4.12
N PHE A 81 -5.10 10.94 5.12
CA PHE A 81 -5.41 10.66 6.52
C PHE A 81 -6.84 11.04 6.88
N SER A 82 -7.46 10.25 7.75
CA SER A 82 -8.74 10.61 8.36
C SER A 82 -8.58 11.85 9.23
N ASN A 83 -9.43 12.85 9.00
CA ASN A 83 -9.50 14.06 9.81
C ASN A 83 -10.97 14.47 10.00
N LYS A 84 -11.45 14.50 11.25
CA LYS A 84 -12.86 14.80 11.57
C LYS A 84 -13.38 16.10 10.96
N LYS A 85 -12.52 17.11 10.72
CA LYS A 85 -12.90 18.40 10.14
C LYS A 85 -13.08 18.35 8.62
N TRP A 86 -12.32 17.49 7.93
CA TRP A 86 -12.19 17.49 6.47
C TRP A 86 -12.66 16.17 5.81
N ASN A 87 -13.08 15.21 6.61
CA ASN A 87 -13.56 13.92 6.14
C ASN A 87 -14.78 14.07 5.23
N LYS A 88 -14.71 13.46 4.04
CA LYS A 88 -15.82 13.40 3.08
C LYS A 88 -16.99 12.59 3.62
N TYR A 89 -16.70 11.53 4.39
CA TYR A 89 -17.71 10.66 5.00
C TYR A 89 -17.64 10.75 6.53
N LYS A 90 -18.70 10.35 7.23
CA LYS A 90 -18.76 10.41 8.70
C LYS A 90 -17.72 9.49 9.37
N GLY A 91 -16.51 10.01 9.58
CA GLY A 91 -15.39 9.29 10.19
C GLY A 91 -14.41 8.64 9.20
N TRP A 92 -14.53 8.90 7.90
CA TRP A 92 -13.60 8.43 6.87
C TRP A 92 -13.20 9.55 5.90
N PRO A 93 -11.93 9.59 5.47
CA PRO A 93 -11.49 10.49 4.42
C PRO A 93 -12.11 10.10 3.08
N SER A 94 -11.92 10.92 2.05
CA SER A 94 -12.31 10.50 0.70
C SER A 94 -11.45 9.32 0.23
N GLU A 95 -11.98 8.59 -0.75
CA GLU A 95 -11.20 7.72 -1.61
C GLU A 95 -10.08 8.51 -2.33
N ILE A 96 -9.05 7.78 -2.75
CA ILE A 96 -7.94 8.33 -3.53
C ILE A 96 -7.62 7.43 -4.71
N GLN A 97 -7.02 8.03 -5.73
CA GLN A 97 -6.66 7.34 -6.96
C GLN A 97 -5.22 7.68 -7.33
N ILE A 98 -4.55 6.70 -7.94
CA ILE A 98 -3.36 6.86 -8.76
C ILE A 98 -3.62 6.12 -10.07
N ASP A 99 -3.07 6.63 -11.15
CA ASP A 99 -3.22 6.13 -12.51
C ASP A 99 -1.89 6.37 -13.25
N GLY A 100 -1.62 5.55 -14.26
CA GLY A 100 -0.37 5.63 -15.02
C GLY A 100 -0.13 4.40 -15.89
N CYS A 101 0.96 4.45 -16.65
CA CYS A 101 1.33 3.40 -17.61
C CYS A 101 2.65 2.78 -17.19
N VAL A 102 2.64 1.49 -16.86
CA VAL A 102 3.87 0.74 -16.62
C VAL A 102 4.28 0.09 -17.93
N GLY A 103 5.46 0.45 -18.44
CA GLY A 103 6.02 -0.19 -19.62
C GLY A 103 6.23 -1.68 -19.35
N GLN A 104 5.84 -2.52 -20.30
CA GLN A 104 6.14 -3.95 -20.23
C GLN A 104 7.66 -4.10 -20.29
N ALA A 105 8.26 -4.70 -19.26
CA ALA A 105 9.68 -5.05 -19.33
C ALA A 105 9.84 -6.01 -20.51
N ALA A 106 10.49 -5.56 -21.58
CA ALA A 106 10.92 -6.46 -22.65
C ALA A 106 11.88 -7.44 -21.99
N GLY A 107 11.46 -8.70 -21.84
CA GLY A 107 12.26 -9.75 -21.23
C GLY A 107 13.70 -9.68 -21.76
N LYS A 108 14.64 -9.44 -20.86
CA LYS A 108 16.05 -9.72 -21.07
C LYS A 108 16.48 -10.64 -19.95
#